data_AF-N9M550-F1
#
_entry.id   AF-N9M550-F1
#
_cell.length_a   1.000
_cell.length_b   1.000
_cell.length_c   1.000
_cell.angle_alpha   90.00
_cell.angle_beta   90.00
_cell.angle_gamma   90.00
#
_symmetry.space_group_name_H-M   'P 1'
#
loop_
_entity.id
_entity.type
_entity.pdbx_description
1 polymer ?
#
loop_
_entity_poly.entity_id
_entity_poly.type
_entity_poly.pdbx_seq_one_letter_code
_entity_poly.pdbx_strand_id
1 'polypeptide(L)'
;MKKLLLLLCCTFSLGAYADVDCELKSKTPSDVATCFQKQSLNEVTQKYNQLLSKTKKEMPSDKFAATSLVNSQKSWLKYRDSYCETYSTYHQEINNHANCIVDLNNKRALQLQNDIDSF
;
A
#
# COMPACT_ATOMS: atom_id res chain seq x y z
N MET A 1 -39.69 -33.86 16.02
CA MET A 1 -39.09 -33.95 14.66
C MET A 1 -38.25 -32.70 14.43
N LYS A 2 -36.93 -32.88 14.32
CA LYS A 2 -35.92 -31.83 14.15
C LYS A 2 -36.06 -31.19 12.75
N LYS A 3 -36.32 -29.88 12.68
CA LYS A 3 -36.10 -29.09 11.46
C LYS A 3 -34.80 -28.31 11.63
N LEU A 4 -33.72 -28.88 11.14
CA LEU A 4 -32.40 -28.27 11.09
C LEU A 4 -32.43 -27.23 9.94
N LEU A 5 -32.54 -25.94 10.28
CA LEU A 5 -32.30 -24.87 9.31
C LEU A 5 -30.79 -24.80 9.03
N LEU A 6 -30.37 -25.25 7.84
CA LEU A 6 -29.06 -24.98 7.29
C LEU A 6 -28.99 -23.50 6.88
N LEU A 7 -28.43 -22.66 7.76
CA LEU A 7 -27.94 -21.34 7.35
C LEU A 7 -26.68 -21.54 6.51
N LEU A 8 -26.85 -21.47 5.19
CA LEU A 8 -25.77 -21.35 4.24
C LEU A 8 -25.22 -19.91 4.30
N CYS A 9 -24.39 -19.61 5.30
CA CYS A 9 -23.58 -18.40 5.32
C CYS A 9 -22.46 -18.55 4.29
N CYS A 10 -22.79 -18.39 3.01
CA CYS A 10 -21.81 -18.03 1.99
C CYS A 10 -21.40 -16.59 2.24
N THR A 11 -20.54 -16.37 3.24
CA THR A 11 -19.69 -15.18 3.28
C THR A 11 -18.69 -15.34 2.14
N PHE A 12 -19.12 -14.99 0.94
CA PHE A 12 -18.20 -14.56 -0.11
C PHE A 12 -17.57 -13.27 0.39
N SER A 13 -16.54 -13.40 1.22
CA SER A 13 -15.53 -12.38 1.39
C SER A 13 -14.83 -12.23 0.04
N LEU A 14 -15.47 -11.47 -0.86
CA LEU A 14 -14.85 -10.85 -2.03
C LEU A 14 -13.87 -9.77 -1.53
N GLY A 15 -12.82 -10.25 -0.87
CA GLY A 15 -11.62 -9.52 -0.53
C GLY A 15 -10.41 -10.25 -1.10
N ALA A 16 -10.58 -10.95 -2.24
CA ALA A 16 -9.45 -11.35 -3.05
C ALA A 16 -8.92 -10.08 -3.72
N TYR A 17 -8.01 -9.40 -3.02
CA TYR A 17 -7.09 -8.48 -3.66
C TYR A 17 -6.51 -9.25 -4.84
N ALA A 18 -6.82 -8.78 -6.05
CA ALA A 18 -6.26 -9.35 -7.24
C ALA A 18 -4.74 -9.23 -7.12
N ASP A 19 -4.05 -10.34 -6.88
CA ASP A 19 -2.66 -10.50 -7.29
C ASP A 19 -2.65 -10.27 -8.79
N VAL A 20 -2.33 -9.02 -9.17
CA VAL A 20 -2.13 -8.66 -10.56
C VAL A 20 -0.78 -9.25 -10.90
N ASP A 21 -0.79 -10.39 -11.58
CA ASP A 21 0.43 -10.91 -12.18
C ASP A 21 0.91 -9.89 -13.23
N CYS A 22 1.85 -9.04 -12.79
CA CYS A 22 2.41 -7.95 -13.57
C CYS A 22 3.19 -8.47 -14.77
N GLU A 23 3.68 -9.71 -14.73
CA GLU A 23 4.41 -10.35 -15.81
C GLU A 23 3.44 -10.90 -16.87
N LEU A 24 2.29 -11.44 -16.47
CA LEU A 24 1.29 -11.99 -17.40
C LEU A 24 0.44 -10.93 -18.13
N LYS A 25 0.24 -9.74 -17.55
CA LYS A 25 -0.66 -8.71 -18.10
C LYS A 25 0.03 -7.58 -18.87
N SER A 26 1.36 -7.52 -18.81
CA SER A 26 2.14 -6.42 -19.37
C SER A 26 2.66 -6.77 -20.77
N LYS A 27 2.64 -5.80 -21.69
CA LYS A 27 3.07 -6.02 -23.08
C LYS A 27 4.54 -5.67 -23.30
N THR A 28 5.12 -4.87 -22.42
CA THR A 28 6.50 -4.39 -22.48
C THR A 28 7.16 -4.38 -21.10
N PRO A 29 8.50 -4.38 -20.99
CA PRO A 29 9.20 -4.22 -19.71
C PRO A 29 8.80 -2.95 -18.93
N SER A 30 8.47 -1.86 -19.64
CA SER A 30 8.00 -0.62 -19.03
C SER A 30 6.60 -0.78 -18.39
N ASP A 31 5.72 -1.56 -19.04
CA ASP A 31 4.40 -1.88 -18.50
C ASP A 31 4.52 -2.72 -17.22
N VAL A 32 5.45 -3.68 -17.19
CA VAL A 32 5.75 -4.49 -16.00
C VAL A 32 6.21 -3.59 -14.85
N ALA A 33 7.15 -2.68 -15.10
CA ALA A 33 7.65 -1.74 -14.10
C ALA A 33 6.54 -0.83 -13.54
N THR A 34 5.68 -0.30 -14.42
CA THR A 34 4.53 0.52 -14.04
C THR A 34 3.52 -0.27 -13.21
N CYS A 35 3.30 -1.53 -13.55
CA CYS A 35 2.43 -2.42 -12.80
C CYS A 35 2.92 -2.63 -11.36
N PHE A 36 4.21 -2.95 -11.17
CA PHE A 36 4.79 -3.12 -9.83
C PHE A 36 4.80 -1.84 -9.00
N GLN A 37 5.03 -0.67 -9.63
CA GLN A 37 4.88 0.62 -8.94
C GLN A 37 3.45 0.82 -8.41
N LYS A 38 2.44 0.50 -9.23
CA LYS A 38 1.04 0.63 -8.84
C LYS A 38 0.66 -0.37 -7.74
N GLN A 39 1.11 -1.63 -7.86
CA GLN A 39 0.86 -2.66 -6.85
C GLN A 39 1.45 -2.26 -5.51
N SER A 40 2.73 -1.91 -5.46
CA SER A 40 3.40 -1.50 -4.22
C SER A 40 2.79 -0.22 -3.61
N LEU A 41 2.34 0.74 -4.43
CA LEU A 41 1.61 1.92 -3.93
C LEU A 41 0.23 1.58 -3.36
N ASN A 42 -0.47 0.60 -3.94
CA ASN A 42 -1.74 0.13 -3.41
C ASN A 42 -1.57 -0.45 -2.00
N GLU A 43 -0.51 -1.22 -1.75
CA GLU A 43 -0.20 -1.75 -0.42
C GLU A 43 0.04 -0.63 0.60
N VAL A 44 0.84 0.38 0.25
CA VAL A 44 1.02 1.58 1.09
C VAL A 44 -0.32 2.24 1.39
N THR A 45 -1.16 2.42 0.37
CA THR A 45 -2.47 3.08 0.49
C THR A 45 -3.41 2.31 1.41
N GLN A 46 -3.46 0.98 1.27
CA GLN A 46 -4.29 0.12 2.10
C GLN A 46 -3.89 0.21 3.58
N LYS A 47 -2.59 0.05 3.88
CA LYS A 47 -2.08 0.09 5.25
C LYS A 47 -2.21 1.49 5.86
N TYR A 48 -1.94 2.54 5.09
CA TYR A 48 -2.15 3.92 5.54
C TYR A 48 -3.63 4.17 5.91
N ASN A 49 -4.57 3.73 5.07
CA ASN A 49 -5.99 3.91 5.35
C ASN A 49 -6.44 3.10 6.58
N GLN A 50 -5.90 1.89 6.76
CA GLN A 50 -6.14 1.09 7.95
C GLN A 50 -5.64 1.80 9.21
N LEU A 51 -4.38 2.26 9.23
CA LEU A 51 -3.80 2.98 10.36
C LEU A 51 -4.58 4.27 10.65
N LEU A 52 -4.91 5.06 9.63
CA LEU A 52 -5.69 6.29 9.79
C LEU A 52 -7.08 6.03 10.37
N SER A 53 -7.73 4.95 9.94
CA SER A 53 -9.01 4.52 10.50
C SER A 53 -8.87 4.15 11.98
N LYS A 54 -7.83 3.39 12.33
CA LYS A 54 -7.52 2.99 13.71
C LYS A 54 -7.25 4.21 14.60
N THR A 55 -6.39 5.14 14.16
CA THR A 55 -6.12 6.41 14.85
C THR A 55 -7.39 7.19 15.13
N LYS A 56 -8.27 7.36 14.12
CA LYS A 56 -9.53 8.11 14.31
C LYS A 56 -10.50 7.41 15.28
N LYS A 57 -10.54 6.08 15.26
CA LYS A 57 -11.43 5.28 16.09
C LYS A 57 -10.97 5.22 17.55
N GLU A 58 -9.68 5.01 17.77
CA GLU A 58 -9.12 4.69 19.09
C GLU A 58 -8.54 5.92 19.80
N MET A 59 -8.23 6.99 19.07
CA MET A 59 -7.79 8.28 19.62
C MET A 59 -8.72 9.43 19.22
N PRO A 60 -10.05 9.35 19.44
CA PRO A 60 -11.01 10.34 18.92
C PRO A 60 -10.83 11.76 19.50
N SER A 61 -10.23 11.88 20.68
CA SER A 61 -9.91 13.16 21.32
C SER A 61 -8.61 13.79 20.79
N ASP A 62 -7.72 13.00 20.18
CA ASP A 62 -6.45 13.47 19.63
C ASP A 62 -6.59 13.73 18.12
N LYS A 63 -7.11 14.92 17.80
CA LYS A 63 -7.21 15.39 16.41
C LYS A 63 -5.84 15.63 15.77
N PHE A 64 -4.78 15.77 16.57
CA PHE A 64 -3.45 16.02 16.08
C PHE A 64 -2.81 14.75 15.52
N ALA A 65 -3.00 13.60 16.15
CA ALA A 65 -2.48 12.31 15.68
C ALA A 65 -2.92 11.99 14.24
N ALA A 66 -4.23 12.05 13.96
CA ALA A 66 -4.75 11.78 12.61
C ALA A 66 -4.26 12.80 11.57
N THR A 67 -4.18 14.09 11.95
CA THR A 67 -3.70 15.16 11.06
C THR A 67 -2.21 15.00 10.75
N SER A 68 -1.41 14.65 11.76
CA SER A 68 0.02 14.40 11.64
C SER A 68 0.32 13.19 10.78
N LEU A 69 -0.47 12.11 10.90
CA LEU A 69 -0.34 10.94 10.03
C LEU A 69 -0.61 11.29 8.55
N VAL A 70 -1.65 12.07 8.27
CA VAL A 70 -1.95 12.56 6.91
C VAL A 70 -0.79 13.38 6.36
N ASN A 71 -0.25 14.30 7.15
CA ASN A 71 0.85 15.18 6.73
C ASN A 71 2.15 14.39 6.52
N SER A 72 2.45 13.46 7.42
CA SER A 72 3.59 12.55 7.29
C SER A 72 3.53 11.74 5.99
N GLN A 73 2.36 11.16 5.67
CA GLN A 73 2.20 10.38 4.44
C GLN A 73 2.38 11.25 3.17
N LYS A 74 1.86 12.48 3.17
CA LYS A 74 2.07 13.43 2.05
C LYS A 74 3.54 13.80 1.87
N SER A 75 4.24 14.10 2.96
CA SER A 75 5.68 14.43 2.91
C SER A 75 6.51 13.23 2.47
N TRP A 76 6.16 12.02 2.90
CA TRP A 76 6.82 10.80 2.47
C TRP A 76 6.68 10.55 0.95
N LEU A 77 5.49 10.76 0.37
CA LEU A 77 5.30 10.66 -1.08
C LEU A 77 6.20 11.65 -1.84
N LYS A 78 6.27 12.91 -1.39
CA LYS A 78 7.17 13.91 -1.98
C LYS A 78 8.63 13.50 -1.90
N TYR A 79 9.07 13.00 -0.73
CA TYR A 79 10.42 12.48 -0.55
C TYR A 79 10.72 11.35 -1.53
N ARG A 80 9.86 10.32 -1.57
CA ARG A 80 10.00 9.17 -2.47
C ARG A 80 10.19 9.61 -3.91
N ASP A 81 9.30 10.49 -4.40
CA ASP A 81 9.32 10.94 -5.79
C ASP A 81 10.62 11.70 -6.10
N SER A 82 10.99 12.68 -5.27
CA SER A 82 12.22 13.46 -5.46
C SER A 82 13.51 12.61 -5.37
N TYR A 83 13.51 11.64 -4.45
CA TYR A 83 14.66 10.78 -4.24
C TYR A 83 14.84 9.82 -5.41
N CYS A 84 13.76 9.20 -5.88
CA CYS A 84 13.85 8.24 -6.99
C CYS A 84 14.17 8.91 -8.32
N GLU A 85 13.70 10.14 -8.56
CA GLU A 85 14.14 10.97 -9.69
C GLU A 85 15.65 11.17 -9.66
N THR A 86 16.17 11.62 -8.51
CA THR A 86 17.61 11.83 -8.32
C THR A 86 18.40 10.52 -8.42
N TYR A 87 17.90 9.43 -7.83
CA TYR A 87 18.48 8.08 -7.85
C TYR A 87 18.70 7.58 -9.27
N SER A 88 17.69 7.73 -10.13
CA SER A 88 17.78 7.33 -11.53
C SER A 88 18.81 8.14 -12.34
N THR A 89 19.22 9.31 -11.86
CA THR A 89 20.20 10.17 -12.56
C THR A 89 21.63 9.65 -12.41
N TYR A 90 21.98 9.02 -11.29
CA TYR A 90 23.33 8.47 -11.05
C TYR A 90 23.41 6.94 -11.17
N HIS A 91 22.30 6.27 -11.51
CA HIS A 91 22.27 4.84 -11.83
C HIS A 91 21.64 4.60 -13.22
N GLN A 92 22.43 4.10 -14.18
CA GLN A 92 22.07 4.08 -15.62
C GLN A 92 21.23 2.87 -16.11
N GLU A 93 20.75 2.01 -15.21
CA GLU A 93 19.89 0.88 -15.60
C GLU A 93 18.47 1.33 -15.97
N ILE A 94 17.87 0.63 -16.93
CA ILE A 94 16.59 0.97 -17.59
C ILE A 94 15.42 1.15 -16.59
N ASN A 95 15.45 0.48 -15.44
CA ASN A 95 14.34 0.44 -14.48
C ASN A 95 14.66 1.03 -13.10
N ASN A 96 15.78 1.76 -12.92
CA ASN A 96 16.20 2.22 -11.60
C ASN A 96 15.20 3.14 -10.90
N HIS A 97 14.53 4.01 -11.66
CA HIS A 97 13.46 4.85 -11.12
C HIS A 97 12.31 4.00 -10.55
N ALA A 98 11.88 2.99 -11.31
CA ALA A 98 10.81 2.10 -10.88
C ALA A 98 11.18 1.21 -9.70
N ASN A 99 12.38 0.62 -9.75
CA ASN A 99 12.91 -0.20 -8.66
C ASN A 99 13.02 0.61 -7.35
N CYS A 100 13.49 1.86 -7.42
CA CYS A 100 13.52 2.76 -6.27
C CYS A 100 12.13 3.02 -5.69
N ILE A 101 11.14 3.32 -6.54
CA ILE A 101 9.76 3.55 -6.09
C ILE A 101 9.19 2.30 -5.41
N VAL A 102 9.39 1.12 -6.00
CA VAL A 102 8.90 -0.15 -5.46
C VAL A 102 9.55 -0.45 -4.10
N ASP A 103 10.88 -0.32 -3.98
CA ASP A 103 11.60 -0.53 -2.73
C ASP A 103 11.11 0.40 -1.61
N LEU A 104 11.00 1.71 -1.89
CA LEU A 104 10.50 2.66 -0.91
C LEU A 104 9.04 2.40 -0.54
N ASN A 105 8.19 2.06 -1.50
CA ASN A 105 6.80 1.67 -1.23
C ASN A 105 6.74 0.45 -0.29
N ASN A 106 7.52 -0.60 -0.57
CA ASN A 106 7.56 -1.82 0.24
C ASN A 106 8.03 -1.53 1.67
N LYS A 107 9.09 -0.72 1.83
CA LYS A 107 9.58 -0.28 3.15
C LYS A 107 8.54 0.51 3.92
N ARG A 108 7.82 1.42 3.26
CA ARG A 108 6.75 2.20 3.88
C ARG A 108 5.55 1.35 4.25
N ALA A 109 5.18 0.40 3.40
CA ALA A 109 4.12 -0.56 3.69
C ALA A 109 4.47 -1.38 4.94
N LEU A 110 5.70 -1.89 5.06
CA LEU A 110 6.17 -2.58 6.25
C LEU A 110 6.13 -1.68 7.50
N GLN A 111 6.62 -0.44 7.40
CA GLN A 111 6.56 0.52 8.50
C GLN A 111 5.12 0.74 8.99
N LEU A 112 4.18 1.00 8.07
CA LEU A 112 2.77 1.21 8.40
C LEU A 112 2.14 -0.04 9.03
N GLN A 113 2.55 -1.24 8.59
CA GLN A 113 2.11 -2.49 9.23
C GLN A 113 2.61 -2.59 10.67
N ASN A 114 3.89 -2.31 10.92
CA ASN A 114 4.45 -2.34 12.26
C ASN A 114 3.76 -1.33 13.18
N ASP A 115 3.43 -0.14 12.66
CA ASP A 115 2.67 0.87 13.40
C ASP A 115 1.25 0.40 13.73
N ILE A 116 0.58 -0.35 12.82
CA ILE A 116 -0.74 -0.96 13.06
C ILE A 116 -0.67 -2.05 14.13
N ASP A 117 0.35 -2.90 14.06
CA ASP A 117 0.55 -4.05 14.95
C ASP A 117 0.94 -3.62 16.37
N SER A 118 1.57 -2.45 16.49
CA SER A 118 2.00 -1.86 17.77
C SER A 118 0.96 -0.96 18.42
N PHE A 119 -0.19 -0.75 17.75
CA PHE A 119 -1.26 0.16 18.18
C PHE A 119 -2.21 -0.52 19.16
#